data_AF-A0A8K0ME03-F1
#
_entry.id   AF-A0A8K0ME03-F1
#
_cell.length_a   1.000
_cell.length_b   1.000
_cell.length_c   1.000
_cell.angle_alpha   90.00
_cell.angle_beta   90.00
_cell.angle_gamma   90.00
#
_symmetry.space_group_name_H-M   'P 1'
#
loop_
_entity.id
_entity.type
_entity.pdbx_description
1 polymer ?
#
loop_
_entity_poly.entity_id
_entity_poly.type
_entity_poly.pdbx_seq_one_letter_code
_entity_poly.pdbx_strand_id
1 'polypeptide(L)'
;MVAPTSPKTNTATELPKSYGIVVFRAFEMLDVFGPLNALSILAKMRQLNLYIISDTLDLVTTEPMTASMNSKNSSFFPQIQPTHTFDTVPDDIDVLIIPGGLGSRSPHLTTTIEYVASTYPKLKYLISICTGAVIAAKSGVLDGRRATTNKASWSSTIANGPKVDWVPHARWVVDGNIWTSSGISAGIDATLAFIDEVYGSDTATYISNLMEYERHTDPSWDPFSETFEVEGAKDKKRSMNL
;
A
#
# COMPACT_ATOMS: atom_id res chain seq x y z
N MET A 1 -9.46 9.13 36.30
CA MET A 1 -8.84 8.48 35.11
C MET A 1 -9.66 8.92 33.91
N VAL A 2 -9.09 9.78 33.07
CA VAL A 2 -9.75 10.31 31.86
C VAL A 2 -9.41 9.36 30.72
N ALA A 3 -10.41 8.77 30.06
CA ALA A 3 -10.21 7.92 28.90
C ALA A 3 -9.54 8.73 27.77
N PRO A 4 -8.63 8.16 26.98
CA PRO A 4 -8.10 8.85 25.82
C PRO A 4 -9.22 8.99 24.80
N THR A 5 -9.66 10.24 24.58
CA THR A 5 -10.56 10.58 23.48
C THR A 5 -9.79 10.43 22.17
N SER A 6 -10.23 9.49 21.33
CA SER A 6 -9.77 9.40 19.94
C SER A 6 -9.92 10.76 19.24
N PRO A 7 -8.94 11.22 18.44
CA PRO A 7 -9.12 12.43 17.66
C PRO A 7 -10.23 12.18 16.64
N LYS A 8 -11.35 12.89 16.78
CA LYS A 8 -12.27 13.09 15.66
C LYS A 8 -11.60 14.06 14.69
N THR A 9 -11.10 13.57 13.58
CA THR A 9 -10.89 14.36 12.36
C THR A 9 -12.05 13.96 11.41
N ASN A 10 -12.69 14.83 10.63
CA ASN A 10 -12.34 16.16 10.19
C ASN A 10 -13.60 16.92 9.72
N THR A 11 -13.56 18.25 9.79
CA THR A 11 -14.37 19.17 8.97
C THR A 11 -14.39 18.74 7.51
N ALA A 12 -15.51 18.92 6.79
CA ALA A 12 -15.72 18.48 5.41
C ALA A 12 -14.62 18.94 4.43
N THR A 13 -13.52 18.19 4.36
CA THR A 13 -12.47 18.33 3.36
C THR A 13 -12.95 17.69 2.06
N GLU A 14 -12.73 18.38 0.94
CA GLU A 14 -13.05 17.87 -0.40
C GLU A 14 -12.50 16.44 -0.57
N LEU A 15 -13.36 15.54 -1.03
CA LEU A 15 -13.03 14.15 -1.32
C LEU A 15 -11.79 14.07 -2.24
N PRO A 16 -10.88 13.09 -2.04
CA PRO A 16 -9.73 12.95 -2.92
C PRO A 16 -10.13 12.78 -4.38
N LYS A 17 -9.34 13.37 -5.28
CA LYS A 17 -9.52 13.29 -6.73
C LYS A 17 -8.24 12.93 -7.46
N SER A 18 -7.06 13.32 -6.95
CA SER A 18 -5.78 13.08 -7.60
C SER A 18 -5.01 11.95 -6.91
N TYR A 19 -4.77 10.87 -7.65
CA TYR A 19 -4.10 9.66 -7.17
C TYR A 19 -2.74 9.49 -7.86
N GLY A 20 -1.68 9.39 -7.07
CA GLY A 20 -0.36 8.96 -7.52
C GLY A 20 -0.12 7.50 -7.19
N ILE A 21 0.51 6.75 -8.10
CA ILE A 21 1.07 5.44 -7.80
C ILE A 21 2.54 5.41 -8.22
N VAL A 22 3.41 5.09 -7.27
CA VAL A 22 4.85 4.97 -7.51
C VAL A 22 5.14 3.60 -8.08
N VAL A 23 5.75 3.54 -9.25
CA VAL A 23 6.20 2.28 -9.87
C VAL A 23 7.71 2.27 -9.99
N PHE A 24 8.32 1.12 -9.75
CA PHE A 24 9.75 0.90 -9.82
C PHE A 24 10.01 -0.50 -10.39
N ARG A 25 11.21 -0.75 -10.92
CA ARG A 25 11.55 -2.05 -11.52
C ARG A 25 11.29 -3.20 -10.53
N ALA A 26 10.75 -4.31 -11.01
CA ALA A 26 10.35 -5.47 -10.22
C ALA A 26 9.26 -5.16 -9.16
N PHE A 27 8.33 -4.26 -9.48
CA PHE A 27 7.09 -4.07 -8.73
C PHE A 27 6.17 -5.32 -8.81
N GLU A 28 5.27 -5.46 -7.83
CA GLU A 28 4.25 -6.51 -7.84
C GLU A 28 3.00 -6.06 -8.61
N MET A 29 2.57 -6.84 -9.60
CA MET A 29 1.54 -6.38 -10.54
C MET A 29 0.21 -6.09 -9.88
N LEU A 30 -0.27 -6.98 -9.02
CA LEU A 30 -1.58 -6.81 -8.40
C LEU A 30 -1.58 -5.83 -7.23
N ASP A 31 -0.42 -5.48 -6.68
CA ASP A 31 -0.30 -4.34 -5.76
C ASP A 31 -0.52 -3.00 -6.50
N VAL A 32 -0.31 -2.97 -7.83
CA VAL A 32 -0.62 -1.83 -8.70
C VAL A 32 -2.04 -1.97 -9.25
N PHE A 33 -2.29 -3.01 -10.05
CA PHE A 33 -3.51 -3.10 -10.83
C PHE A 33 -4.75 -3.52 -10.04
N GLY A 34 -4.59 -4.17 -8.88
CA GLY A 34 -5.72 -4.46 -8.00
C GLY A 34 -6.40 -3.19 -7.48
N PRO A 35 -5.66 -2.31 -6.76
CA PRO A 35 -6.17 -1.00 -6.35
C PRO A 35 -6.63 -0.13 -7.51
N LEU A 36 -5.85 -0.06 -8.61
CA LEU A 36 -6.22 0.75 -9.77
C LEU A 36 -7.50 0.25 -10.43
N ASN A 37 -7.79 -1.05 -10.43
CA ASN A 37 -9.06 -1.55 -10.96
C ASN A 37 -10.25 -1.03 -10.14
N ALA A 38 -10.18 -1.11 -8.80
CA ALA A 38 -11.23 -0.57 -7.92
C ALA A 38 -11.41 0.95 -8.12
N LEU A 39 -10.29 1.70 -8.17
CA LEU A 39 -10.30 3.14 -8.41
C LEU A 39 -10.81 3.51 -9.82
N SER A 40 -10.55 2.68 -10.84
CA SER A 40 -11.04 2.93 -12.20
C SER A 40 -12.56 2.81 -12.29
N ILE A 41 -13.18 1.95 -11.48
CA ILE A 41 -14.64 1.84 -11.38
C ILE A 41 -15.19 3.07 -10.63
N LEU A 42 -14.53 3.49 -9.54
CA LEU A 42 -14.86 4.73 -8.86
C LEU A 42 -14.79 5.95 -9.80
N ALA A 43 -13.81 5.98 -10.71
CA ALA A 43 -13.65 7.04 -11.71
C ALA A 43 -14.81 7.13 -12.72
N LYS A 44 -15.64 6.09 -12.85
CA LYS A 44 -16.88 6.14 -13.66
C LYS A 44 -18.01 6.91 -12.95
N MET A 45 -17.90 7.07 -11.63
CA MET A 45 -18.90 7.72 -10.78
C MET A 45 -18.48 9.15 -10.40
N ARG A 46 -17.18 9.45 -10.45
CA ARG A 46 -16.58 10.71 -10.03
C ARG A 46 -15.34 11.04 -10.85
N GLN A 47 -15.05 12.32 -11.05
CA GLN A 47 -13.81 12.74 -11.69
C GLN A 47 -12.61 12.39 -10.80
N LEU A 48 -11.74 11.51 -11.29
CA LEU A 48 -10.45 11.17 -10.68
C LEU A 48 -9.32 11.41 -11.69
N ASN A 49 -8.15 11.81 -11.20
CA ASN A 49 -6.89 11.89 -11.94
C ASN A 49 -5.97 10.78 -11.47
N LEU A 50 -5.27 10.12 -12.40
CA LEU A 50 -4.27 9.10 -12.10
C LEU A 50 -2.91 9.52 -12.65
N TYR A 51 -1.90 9.47 -11.77
CA TYR A 51 -0.50 9.66 -12.12
C TYR A 51 0.25 8.37 -11.81
N ILE A 52 0.75 7.70 -12.85
CA ILE A 52 1.74 6.63 -12.72
C ILE A 52 3.11 7.31 -12.71
N ILE A 53 3.82 7.19 -11.59
CA ILE A 53 5.01 8.00 -11.27
C ILE A 53 6.22 7.09 -11.14
N SER A 54 7.33 7.45 -11.76
CA SER A 54 8.61 6.73 -11.69
C SER A 54 9.78 7.73 -11.68
N ASP A 55 11.01 7.26 -11.59
CA ASP A 55 12.22 8.09 -11.71
C ASP A 55 12.36 8.65 -13.14
N THR A 56 12.12 7.80 -14.14
CA THR A 56 12.15 8.16 -15.56
C THR A 56 10.82 7.81 -16.25
N LEU A 57 10.63 8.29 -17.48
CA LEU A 57 9.50 7.89 -18.34
C LEU A 57 9.78 6.59 -19.12
N ASP A 58 10.85 5.86 -18.82
CA ASP A 58 11.09 4.57 -19.46
C ASP A 58 10.08 3.54 -18.97
N LEU A 59 9.84 2.51 -19.79
CA LEU A 59 8.97 1.39 -19.41
C LEU A 59 9.49 0.73 -18.13
N VAL A 60 8.63 0.69 -17.11
CA VAL A 60 8.94 0.04 -15.84
C VAL A 60 8.52 -1.42 -15.95
N THR A 61 9.50 -2.31 -15.81
CA THR A 61 9.31 -3.76 -15.96
C THR A 61 9.19 -4.46 -14.61
N THR A 62 8.42 -5.55 -14.58
CA THR A 62 8.38 -6.51 -13.47
C THR A 62 9.59 -7.45 -13.42
N GLU A 63 10.51 -7.34 -14.38
CA GLU A 63 11.73 -8.14 -14.44
C GLU A 63 12.59 -7.97 -13.18
N PRO A 64 13.06 -9.08 -12.57
CA PRO A 64 13.94 -9.03 -11.42
C PRO A 64 15.22 -8.23 -11.66
N MET A 65 15.84 -7.75 -10.58
CA MET A 65 17.03 -6.89 -10.68
C MET A 65 18.32 -7.65 -10.96
N THR A 66 18.37 -8.95 -10.65
CA THR A 66 19.56 -9.77 -10.81
C THR A 66 19.21 -11.11 -11.45
N ALA A 67 20.18 -11.72 -12.13
CA ALA A 67 20.03 -13.06 -12.68
C ALA A 67 19.75 -14.11 -11.58
N SER A 68 20.27 -13.92 -10.36
CA SER A 68 19.99 -14.80 -9.23
C SER A 68 18.50 -14.83 -8.84
N MET A 69 17.76 -13.76 -9.11
CA MET A 69 16.32 -13.67 -8.89
C MET A 69 15.50 -14.21 -10.08
N ASN A 70 16.13 -14.49 -11.22
CA ASN A 70 15.53 -15.14 -12.40
C ASN A 70 16.19 -16.50 -12.67
N SER A 71 16.29 -17.35 -11.64
CA SER A 71 16.98 -18.66 -11.72
C SER A 71 16.41 -19.63 -12.77
N LYS A 72 15.20 -19.36 -13.27
CA LYS A 72 14.52 -20.15 -14.30
C LYS A 72 14.62 -19.55 -15.70
N ASN A 73 15.37 -18.45 -15.86
CA ASN A 73 15.52 -17.73 -17.13
C ASN A 73 14.17 -17.45 -17.81
N SER A 74 13.17 -17.08 -17.01
CA SER A 74 11.84 -16.72 -17.51
C SER A 74 11.89 -15.36 -18.20
N SER A 75 10.94 -15.10 -19.10
CA SER A 75 10.75 -13.82 -19.80
C SER A 75 9.36 -13.22 -19.56
N PHE A 76 8.64 -13.72 -18.54
CA PHE A 76 7.29 -13.26 -18.19
C PHE A 76 7.39 -11.96 -17.38
N PHE A 77 7.68 -10.85 -18.07
CA PHE A 77 7.90 -9.55 -17.45
C PHE A 77 7.03 -8.46 -18.07
N PRO A 78 5.74 -8.40 -17.70
CA PRO A 78 4.88 -7.28 -18.06
C PRO A 78 5.52 -5.94 -17.66
N GLN A 79 5.21 -4.92 -18.45
CA GLN A 79 5.72 -3.57 -18.30
C GLN A 79 4.58 -2.57 -18.18
N ILE A 80 4.84 -1.45 -17.53
CA ILE A 80 3.92 -0.32 -17.41
C ILE A 80 4.65 0.96 -17.83
N GLN A 81 3.95 1.84 -18.54
CA GLN A 81 4.45 3.15 -18.95
C GLN A 81 4.14 4.18 -17.86
N PRO A 82 5.16 4.82 -17.25
CA PRO A 82 4.94 5.97 -16.39
C PRO A 82 4.35 7.13 -17.19
N THR A 83 3.49 7.90 -16.52
CA THR A 83 2.91 9.13 -17.06
C THR A 83 3.69 10.37 -16.64
N HIS A 84 4.36 10.31 -15.49
CA HIS A 84 5.10 11.41 -14.89
C HIS A 84 6.36 10.87 -14.22
N THR A 85 7.32 11.76 -14.04
CA THR A 85 8.50 11.53 -13.19
C THR A 85 8.29 12.18 -11.82
N PHE A 86 9.20 11.92 -10.87
CA PHE A 86 9.20 12.60 -9.56
C PHE A 86 9.24 14.14 -9.68
N ASP A 87 9.87 14.67 -10.75
CA ASP A 87 10.00 16.12 -10.98
C ASP A 87 8.85 16.74 -11.78
N THR A 88 8.11 15.94 -12.55
CA THR A 88 7.09 16.45 -13.49
C THR A 88 5.66 16.21 -13.02
N VAL A 89 5.48 15.40 -11.98
CA VAL A 89 4.15 15.15 -11.41
C VAL A 89 3.58 16.42 -10.76
N PRO A 90 2.27 16.72 -10.94
CA PRO A 90 1.63 17.84 -10.27
C PRO A 90 1.72 17.77 -8.73
N ASP A 91 1.78 18.94 -8.08
CA ASP A 91 1.82 19.07 -6.61
C ASP A 91 0.46 18.77 -5.92
N ASP A 92 -0.61 18.50 -6.68
CA ASP A 92 -1.99 18.34 -6.18
C ASP A 92 -2.37 16.88 -5.87
N ILE A 93 -1.40 15.99 -5.67
CA ILE A 93 -1.67 14.59 -5.30
C ILE A 93 -2.36 14.54 -3.94
N ASP A 94 -3.57 13.98 -3.90
CA ASP A 94 -4.29 13.74 -2.65
C ASP A 94 -3.88 12.41 -2.01
N VAL A 95 -3.70 11.37 -2.81
CA VAL A 95 -3.42 10.00 -2.35
C VAL A 95 -2.22 9.42 -3.07
N LEU A 96 -1.21 8.97 -2.33
CA LEU A 96 -0.07 8.24 -2.90
C LEU A 96 -0.14 6.76 -2.55
N ILE A 97 -0.06 5.91 -3.56
CA ILE A 97 -0.01 4.45 -3.42
C ILE A 97 1.42 3.96 -3.67
N ILE A 98 1.93 3.15 -2.74
CA ILE A 98 3.27 2.55 -2.80
C ILE A 98 3.09 1.02 -2.85
N PRO A 99 3.23 0.40 -4.03
CA PRO A 99 3.13 -1.05 -4.18
C PRO A 99 4.39 -1.74 -3.63
N GLY A 100 4.29 -3.04 -3.44
CA GLY A 100 5.45 -3.89 -3.16
C GLY A 100 6.10 -4.44 -4.41
N GLY A 101 6.70 -5.61 -4.25
CA GLY A 101 7.48 -6.30 -5.26
C GLY A 101 8.94 -6.46 -4.85
N LEU A 102 9.63 -7.34 -5.55
CA LEU A 102 11.03 -7.66 -5.28
C LEU A 102 11.95 -6.42 -5.39
N GLY A 103 11.56 -5.46 -6.23
CA GLY A 103 12.25 -4.18 -6.42
C GLY A 103 12.41 -3.36 -5.14
N SER A 104 11.49 -3.49 -4.18
CA SER A 104 11.55 -2.82 -2.86
C SER A 104 12.83 -3.08 -2.07
N ARG A 105 13.58 -4.13 -2.43
CA ARG A 105 14.85 -4.54 -1.82
C ARG A 105 16.08 -3.96 -2.53
N SER A 106 15.87 -3.23 -3.62
CA SER A 106 16.94 -2.67 -4.44
C SER A 106 17.74 -1.61 -3.69
N PRO A 107 19.07 -1.56 -3.85
CA PRO A 107 19.88 -0.45 -3.35
C PRO A 107 19.65 0.85 -4.14
N HIS A 108 18.95 0.81 -5.27
CA HIS A 108 18.71 1.95 -6.17
C HIS A 108 17.36 2.63 -5.92
N LEU A 109 16.81 2.54 -4.71
CA LEU A 109 15.52 3.17 -4.36
C LEU A 109 15.64 4.53 -3.67
N THR A 110 16.85 5.09 -3.56
CA THR A 110 17.09 6.35 -2.86
C THR A 110 16.18 7.48 -3.37
N THR A 111 16.11 7.68 -4.68
CA THR A 111 15.25 8.72 -5.31
C THR A 111 13.78 8.50 -4.99
N THR A 112 13.32 7.24 -5.01
CA THR A 112 11.95 6.87 -4.65
C THR A 112 11.64 7.14 -3.18
N ILE A 113 12.56 6.80 -2.28
CA ILE A 113 12.42 7.00 -0.83
C ILE A 113 12.38 8.51 -0.50
N GLU A 114 13.25 9.30 -1.12
CA GLU A 114 13.29 10.76 -0.97
C GLU A 114 12.03 11.43 -1.52
N TYR A 115 11.52 10.96 -2.67
CA TYR A 115 10.25 11.41 -3.22
C TYR A 115 9.08 11.15 -2.25
N VAL A 116 9.00 9.94 -1.67
CA VAL A 116 7.96 9.61 -0.69
C VAL A 116 8.06 10.49 0.56
N ALA A 117 9.28 10.68 1.10
CA ALA A 117 9.51 11.51 2.27
C ALA A 117 9.09 12.98 2.06
N SER A 118 9.42 13.54 0.89
CA SER A 118 9.12 14.94 0.56
C SER A 118 7.66 15.17 0.16
N THR A 119 7.00 14.15 -0.40
CA THR A 119 5.61 14.26 -0.86
C THR A 119 4.61 14.05 0.28
N TYR A 120 4.87 13.12 1.21
CA TYR A 120 3.93 12.73 2.26
C TYR A 120 3.30 13.89 3.04
N PRO A 121 4.04 14.94 3.48
CA PRO A 121 3.45 16.05 4.23
C PRO A 121 2.33 16.82 3.51
N LYS A 122 2.25 16.70 2.17
CA LYS A 122 1.24 17.35 1.34
C LYS A 122 0.01 16.45 1.09
N LEU A 123 0.13 15.15 1.33
CA LEU A 123 -0.89 14.17 0.98
C LEU A 123 -2.06 14.19 1.97
N LYS A 124 -3.27 13.99 1.45
CA LYS A 124 -4.41 13.62 2.29
C LYS A 124 -4.25 12.20 2.83
N TYR A 125 -3.77 11.26 2.02
CA TYR A 125 -3.56 9.86 2.40
C TYR A 125 -2.33 9.21 1.77
N LEU A 126 -1.75 8.24 2.46
CA LEU A 126 -0.70 7.37 1.93
C LEU A 126 -1.13 5.91 2.10
N ILE A 127 -1.10 5.13 1.02
CA ILE A 127 -1.47 3.72 1.00
C ILE A 127 -0.23 2.91 0.61
N SER A 128 0.19 2.00 1.47
CA SER A 128 1.30 1.09 1.22
C SER A 128 0.80 -0.35 1.16
N ILE A 129 1.28 -1.11 0.19
CA ILE A 129 0.88 -2.49 -0.05
C ILE A 129 2.12 -3.37 -0.04
N CYS A 130 2.03 -4.53 0.60
CA CYS A 130 3.08 -5.54 0.60
C CYS A 130 4.42 -4.94 1.05
N THR A 131 5.50 -5.18 0.31
CA THR A 131 6.83 -4.63 0.59
C THR A 131 6.98 -3.15 0.23
N GLY A 132 5.94 -2.48 -0.26
CA GLY A 132 5.93 -1.02 -0.33
C GLY A 132 6.16 -0.38 1.04
N ALA A 133 5.85 -1.12 2.10
CA ALA A 133 6.11 -0.75 3.48
C ALA A 133 7.62 -0.56 3.77
N VAL A 134 8.53 -1.19 2.99
CA VAL A 134 9.98 -0.95 3.08
C VAL A 134 10.32 0.48 2.67
N ILE A 135 9.75 0.95 1.56
CA ILE A 135 9.99 2.31 1.05
C ILE A 135 9.40 3.33 2.02
N ALA A 136 8.16 3.10 2.47
CA ALA A 136 7.51 3.95 3.46
C ALA A 136 8.30 3.99 4.80
N ALA A 137 8.74 2.84 5.32
CA ALA A 137 9.56 2.80 6.53
C ALA A 137 10.89 3.55 6.37
N LYS A 138 11.62 3.31 5.28
CA LYS A 138 12.90 3.99 5.01
C LYS A 138 12.78 5.49 4.81
N SER A 139 11.64 5.97 4.31
CA SER A 139 11.36 7.40 4.17
C SER A 139 11.08 8.10 5.51
N GLY A 140 10.91 7.33 6.59
CA GLY A 140 10.59 7.83 7.92
C GLY A 140 9.10 8.11 8.15
N VAL A 141 8.24 8.01 7.13
CA VAL A 141 6.80 8.32 7.27
C VAL A 141 6.06 7.37 8.22
N LEU A 142 6.63 6.18 8.46
CA LEU A 142 6.09 5.18 9.39
C LEU A 142 6.71 5.25 10.80
N ASP A 143 7.71 6.11 11.05
CA ASP A 143 8.37 6.18 12.36
C ASP A 143 7.35 6.51 13.46
N GLY A 144 7.26 5.64 14.48
CA GLY A 144 6.31 5.77 15.60
C GLY A 144 4.86 5.48 15.24
N ARG A 145 4.57 4.97 14.04
CA ARG A 145 3.21 4.64 13.57
C ARG A 145 2.96 3.14 13.57
N ARG A 146 1.69 2.76 13.69
CA ARG A 146 1.26 1.38 13.50
C ARG A 146 1.24 1.04 12.01
N ALA A 147 1.82 -0.09 11.64
CA ALA A 147 1.83 -0.55 10.25
C ALA A 147 1.85 -2.08 10.12
N THR A 148 1.57 -2.59 8.93
CA THR A 148 1.74 -4.00 8.57
C THR A 148 2.41 -4.14 7.20
N THR A 149 2.81 -5.36 6.86
CA THR A 149 3.33 -5.74 5.54
C THR A 149 2.95 -7.19 5.23
N ASN A 150 3.28 -7.65 4.02
CA ASN A 150 3.06 -9.02 3.60
C ASN A 150 3.83 -10.02 4.50
N LYS A 151 3.17 -11.15 4.76
CA LYS A 151 3.61 -12.13 5.74
C LYS A 151 4.85 -12.90 5.28
N ALA A 152 4.95 -13.17 3.97
CA ALA A 152 6.10 -13.83 3.36
C ALA A 152 7.42 -13.05 3.50
N SER A 153 7.35 -11.71 3.49
CA SER A 153 8.53 -10.84 3.63
C SER A 153 8.62 -10.19 5.01
N TRP A 154 7.84 -10.64 6.00
CA TRP A 154 7.66 -9.97 7.29
C TRP A 154 9.00 -9.63 7.95
N SER A 155 9.81 -10.64 8.28
CA SER A 155 11.07 -10.45 9.01
C SER A 155 12.06 -9.53 8.27
N SER A 156 12.14 -9.64 6.94
CA SER A 156 12.99 -8.77 6.14
C SER A 156 12.49 -7.32 6.08
N THR A 157 11.18 -7.12 6.10
CA THR A 157 10.57 -5.79 5.99
C THR A 157 10.70 -5.03 7.30
N ILE A 158 10.37 -5.67 8.43
CA ILE A 158 10.39 -5.00 9.74
C ILE A 158 11.81 -4.55 10.14
N ALA A 159 12.84 -5.26 9.68
CA ALA A 159 14.24 -4.89 9.88
C ALA A 159 14.62 -3.54 9.23
N ASN A 160 13.86 -3.09 8.22
CA ASN A 160 14.06 -1.79 7.58
C ASN A 160 13.30 -0.65 8.28
N GLY A 161 12.48 -0.95 9.29
CA GLY A 161 11.69 0.03 10.04
C GLY A 161 11.65 -0.28 11.53
N PRO A 162 12.77 -0.21 12.26
CA PRO A 162 12.83 -0.59 13.68
C PRO A 162 12.05 0.35 14.61
N LYS A 163 11.66 1.54 14.14
CA LYS A 163 10.85 2.51 14.89
C LYS A 163 9.35 2.39 14.61
N VAL A 164 8.95 1.48 13.72
CA VAL A 164 7.55 1.26 13.33
C VAL A 164 6.93 0.26 14.31
N ASP A 165 5.69 0.53 14.74
CA ASP A 165 4.91 -0.40 15.58
C ASP A 165 4.21 -1.44 14.68
N TRP A 166 4.94 -2.50 14.34
CA TRP A 166 4.48 -3.51 13.38
C TRP A 166 3.37 -4.41 13.96
N VAL A 167 2.27 -4.56 13.22
CA VAL A 167 1.10 -5.38 13.59
C VAL A 167 1.07 -6.70 12.81
N PRO A 168 1.58 -7.82 13.37
CA PRO A 168 1.88 -9.05 12.62
C PRO A 168 0.69 -9.75 11.98
N HIS A 169 -0.45 -9.78 12.67
CA HIS A 169 -1.65 -10.50 12.26
C HIS A 169 -2.56 -9.68 11.34
N ALA A 170 -2.33 -8.37 11.21
CA ALA A 170 -3.25 -7.48 10.50
C ALA A 170 -3.17 -7.70 8.99
N ARG A 171 -4.34 -7.84 8.35
CA ARG A 171 -4.53 -7.79 6.91
C ARG A 171 -4.22 -6.39 6.40
N TRP A 172 -4.73 -5.36 7.07
CA TRP A 172 -4.29 -3.97 6.92
C TRP A 172 -4.37 -3.21 8.23
N VAL A 173 -3.64 -2.10 8.31
CA VAL A 173 -3.61 -1.19 9.45
C VAL A 173 -3.89 0.22 8.96
N VAL A 174 -4.76 0.92 9.70
CA VAL A 174 -5.02 2.35 9.54
C VAL A 174 -4.47 3.07 10.77
N ASP A 175 -3.57 4.01 10.54
CA ASP A 175 -3.06 4.93 11.57
C ASP A 175 -3.12 6.35 11.00
N GLY A 176 -4.10 7.13 11.46
CA GLY A 176 -4.40 8.45 10.90
C GLY A 176 -4.69 8.37 9.40
N ASN A 177 -3.90 9.07 8.59
CA ASN A 177 -4.00 9.07 7.14
C ASN A 177 -3.11 8.05 6.42
N ILE A 178 -2.43 7.17 7.16
CA ILE A 178 -1.58 6.12 6.61
C ILE A 178 -2.32 4.79 6.65
N TRP A 179 -2.41 4.14 5.50
CA TRP A 179 -2.95 2.80 5.31
C TRP A 179 -1.80 1.90 4.88
N THR A 180 -1.60 0.80 5.59
CA THR A 180 -0.61 -0.23 5.20
C THR A 180 -1.30 -1.57 5.12
N SER A 181 -1.00 -2.37 4.11
CA SER A 181 -1.64 -3.66 3.90
C SER A 181 -0.62 -4.77 3.63
N SER A 182 -1.10 -6.00 3.79
CA SER A 182 -0.28 -7.21 3.67
C SER A 182 -0.04 -7.59 2.22
N GLY A 183 -0.32 -8.84 1.82
CA GLY A 183 -0.11 -9.27 0.43
C GLY A 183 -1.18 -8.74 -0.53
N ILE A 184 -1.11 -9.22 -1.78
CA ILE A 184 -1.96 -8.81 -2.91
C ILE A 184 -3.44 -8.70 -2.55
N SER A 185 -4.06 -9.77 -2.05
CA SER A 185 -5.50 -9.75 -1.72
C SER A 185 -5.82 -8.75 -0.62
N ALA A 186 -4.94 -8.63 0.38
CA ALA A 186 -5.07 -7.63 1.44
C ALA A 186 -4.96 -6.19 0.91
N GLY A 187 -4.16 -5.96 -0.13
CA GLY A 187 -4.05 -4.65 -0.79
C GLY A 187 -5.32 -4.23 -1.52
N ILE A 188 -6.00 -5.18 -2.17
CA ILE A 188 -7.29 -4.94 -2.81
C ILE A 188 -8.35 -4.64 -1.74
N ASP A 189 -8.44 -5.46 -0.70
CA ASP A 189 -9.38 -5.23 0.40
C ASP A 189 -9.13 -3.91 1.13
N ALA A 190 -7.86 -3.57 1.40
CA ALA A 190 -7.51 -2.30 2.03
C ALA A 190 -7.92 -1.10 1.14
N THR A 191 -7.82 -1.25 -0.17
CA THR A 191 -8.29 -0.22 -1.12
C THR A 191 -9.81 -0.09 -1.10
N LEU A 192 -10.54 -1.21 -1.06
CA LEU A 192 -12.00 -1.18 -0.94
C LEU A 192 -12.46 -0.65 0.42
N ALA A 193 -11.75 -0.97 1.51
CA ALA A 193 -11.99 -0.43 2.84
C ALA A 193 -11.67 1.08 2.91
N PHE A 194 -10.62 1.53 2.22
CA PHE A 194 -10.34 2.95 2.05
C PHE A 194 -11.48 3.65 1.28
N ILE A 195 -12.00 3.02 0.23
CA ILE A 195 -13.14 3.58 -0.52
C ILE A 195 -14.39 3.63 0.35
N ASP A 196 -14.63 2.62 1.19
CA ASP A 196 -15.73 2.57 2.16
C ASP A 196 -15.65 3.74 3.14
N GLU A 197 -14.49 3.94 3.77
CA GLU A 197 -14.24 5.01 4.74
C GLU A 197 -14.36 6.41 4.13
N VAL A 198 -13.82 6.59 2.91
CA VAL A 198 -13.67 7.94 2.31
C VAL A 198 -14.85 8.32 1.41
N TYR A 199 -15.43 7.37 0.68
CA TYR A 199 -16.48 7.61 -0.33
C TYR A 199 -17.82 6.96 0.02
N GLY A 200 -17.90 6.28 1.16
CA GLY A 200 -19.11 5.66 1.68
C GLY A 200 -19.30 4.21 1.27
N SER A 201 -19.99 3.45 2.13
CA SER A 201 -20.17 2.00 2.02
C SER A 201 -20.94 1.54 0.78
N ASP A 202 -21.91 2.34 0.32
CA ASP A 202 -22.67 2.03 -0.90
C ASP A 202 -21.74 2.05 -2.13
N THR A 203 -20.83 3.02 -2.18
CA THR A 203 -19.82 3.14 -3.24
C THR A 203 -18.88 1.93 -3.24
N ALA A 204 -18.34 1.57 -2.07
CA ALA A 204 -17.43 0.42 -1.94
C ALA A 204 -18.13 -0.90 -2.32
N THR A 205 -19.38 -1.09 -1.87
CA THR A 205 -20.19 -2.28 -2.17
C THR A 205 -20.52 -2.38 -3.66
N TYR A 206 -20.90 -1.26 -4.28
CA TYR A 206 -21.14 -1.21 -5.72
C TYR A 206 -19.89 -1.60 -6.51
N ILE A 207 -18.72 -1.06 -6.14
CA ILE A 207 -17.44 -1.37 -6.80
C ILE A 207 -17.08 -2.84 -6.63
N SER A 208 -17.14 -3.39 -5.41
CA SER A 208 -16.82 -4.81 -5.20
C SER A 208 -17.75 -5.74 -5.98
N ASN A 209 -19.04 -5.40 -6.07
CA ASN A 209 -20.02 -6.17 -6.85
C ASN A 209 -19.70 -6.12 -8.36
N LEU A 210 -19.34 -4.96 -8.91
CA LEU A 210 -18.92 -4.86 -10.32
C LEU A 210 -17.61 -5.59 -10.62
N MET A 211 -16.73 -5.69 -9.63
CA MET A 211 -15.51 -6.49 -9.74
C MET A 211 -15.77 -7.99 -9.62
N GLU A 212 -16.99 -8.40 -9.24
CA GLU A 212 -17.31 -9.76 -8.79
C GLU A 212 -16.30 -10.26 -7.73
N TYR A 213 -15.89 -9.34 -6.85
CA TYR A 213 -14.84 -9.58 -5.87
C TYR A 213 -15.42 -9.72 -4.47
N GLU A 214 -15.23 -10.89 -3.86
CA GLU A 214 -15.59 -11.14 -2.47
C GLU A 214 -14.60 -10.44 -1.53
N ARG A 215 -15.02 -9.30 -0.98
CA ARG A 215 -14.18 -8.48 -0.09
C ARG A 215 -14.11 -9.05 1.32
N HIS A 216 -12.91 -9.13 1.89
CA HIS A 216 -12.73 -9.40 3.31
C HIS A 216 -12.70 -8.08 4.08
N THR A 217 -13.61 -7.93 5.05
CA THR A 217 -13.81 -6.67 5.79
C THR A 217 -13.17 -6.63 7.18
N ASP A 218 -12.55 -7.72 7.63
CA ASP A 218 -11.81 -7.75 8.90
C ASP A 218 -10.34 -7.32 8.71
N PRO A 219 -9.92 -6.14 9.20
CA PRO A 219 -8.52 -5.68 9.11
C PRO A 219 -7.57 -6.51 9.95
N SER A 220 -8.05 -7.15 11.00
CA SER A 220 -7.23 -7.79 12.03
C SER A 220 -6.84 -9.23 11.70
N TRP A 221 -7.49 -9.81 10.68
CA TRP A 221 -7.31 -11.22 10.34
C TRP A 221 -6.61 -11.42 8.99
N ASP A 222 -5.32 -11.77 9.07
CA ASP A 222 -4.57 -12.30 7.94
C ASP A 222 -4.20 -13.78 8.20
N PRO A 223 -4.85 -14.75 7.52
CA PRO A 223 -4.56 -16.18 7.73
C PRO A 223 -3.13 -16.55 7.34
N PHE A 224 -2.47 -15.78 6.48
CA PHE A 224 -1.10 -16.07 6.05
C PHE A 224 -0.07 -15.74 7.14
N SER A 225 -0.45 -15.03 8.20
CA SER A 225 0.42 -14.85 9.37
C SER A 225 0.76 -16.19 10.03
N GLU A 226 -0.15 -17.17 9.99
CA GLU A 226 0.11 -18.54 10.44
C GLU A 226 0.94 -19.32 9.43
N THR A 227 0.61 -19.21 8.12
CA THR A 227 1.32 -19.90 7.03
C THR A 227 2.81 -19.55 6.97
N PHE A 228 3.15 -18.28 7.17
CA PHE A 228 4.54 -17.80 7.15
C PHE A 228 5.16 -17.69 8.55
N GLU A 229 4.50 -18.26 9.57
CA GLU A 229 4.99 -18.32 10.94
C GLU A 229 5.46 -16.97 11.49
N VAL A 230 4.68 -15.91 11.21
CA VAL A 230 5.03 -14.55 11.58
C VAL A 230 5.19 -14.42 13.09
N GLU A 231 6.38 -13.98 13.52
CA GLU A 231 6.69 -13.75 14.93
C GLU A 231 5.74 -12.69 15.53
N GLY A 232 5.23 -12.96 16.74
CA GLY A 232 4.24 -12.11 17.41
C GLY A 232 2.79 -12.26 16.89
N ALA A 233 2.53 -13.07 15.85
CA ALA A 233 1.16 -13.35 15.41
C ALA A 233 0.43 -14.37 16.30
N LYS A 234 1.16 -15.35 16.88
CA LYS A 234 0.58 -16.45 17.67
C LYS A 234 0.12 -16.03 19.07
N ASP A 235 0.64 -14.93 19.62
CA ASP A 235 0.45 -14.56 21.03
C ASP A 235 -0.92 -13.93 21.34
N LYS A 236 -1.72 -13.53 20.34
CA LYS A 236 -3.05 -12.91 20.56
C LYS A 236 -4.24 -13.86 20.50
N LYS A 237 -4.11 -15.07 19.92
CA LYS A 237 -5.21 -16.08 20.00
C LYS A 237 -5.45 -16.57 21.43
N ARG A 238 -4.48 -16.37 22.34
CA ARG A 238 -4.58 -16.76 23.76
C ARG A 238 -5.25 -15.71 24.66
N SER A 239 -5.37 -14.45 24.23
CA SER A 239 -5.93 -13.37 25.05
C SER A 239 -7.36 -12.96 24.69
N MET A 240 -7.95 -13.54 23.64
CA MET A 240 -9.37 -13.35 23.28
C MET A 240 -10.27 -14.52 23.68
N ASN A 241 -9.72 -15.57 24.29
CA ASN A 241 -10.45 -16.73 24.81
C ASN A 241 -10.42 -16.81 26.36
N LEU A 242 -10.23 -15.68 27.04
CA LEU A 242 -10.33 -15.54 28.51
C LEU A 242 -11.27 -14.40 28.86
#